data_AF-A0A7D7QPY0-F1
#
_entry.id   AF-A0A7D7QPY0-F1
#
_cell.length_a   1.000
_cell.length_b   1.000
_cell.length_c   1.000
_cell.angle_alpha   90.00
_cell.angle_beta   90.00
_cell.angle_gamma   90.00
#
_symmetry.space_group_name_H-M   'P 1'
#
loop_
_entity.id
_entity.type
_entity.pdbx_description
1 polymer ?
#
loop_
_entity_poly.entity_id
_entity_poly.type
_entity_poly.pdbx_seq_one_letter_code
_entity_poly.pdbx_strand_id
1 'polypeptide(L)'
;MNYQKYRLAFREIARNTDIRTVITTLLPSNVFANHKLFLSNLDNFSILNYQVLLYICGLLNSFVFDFMARQRVTTSISMFIVYQLPVPRLTKNDRNFNDIVQRAAKLICTTPEFDELAQEVGLGSHQQGVTDEAARAKLRAELDGMVAHLYGLTEDEFSYILTTFPIVNATVKEAALSAYRNFAPMFANSELVSR
;
A
#
# COMPACT_ATOMS: atom_id res chain seq x y z
N MET A 1 -11.98 -10.07 -20.66
CA MET A 1 -11.58 -8.64 -20.73
C MET A 1 -11.11 -8.20 -19.36
N ASN A 2 -10.11 -7.33 -19.28
CA ASN A 2 -9.44 -6.96 -18.03
C ASN A 2 -10.40 -6.50 -16.89
N TYR A 3 -11.53 -5.88 -17.22
CA TYR A 3 -12.52 -5.39 -16.24
C TYR A 3 -13.19 -6.49 -15.39
N GLN A 4 -13.12 -7.77 -15.80
CA GLN A 4 -13.73 -8.90 -15.09
C GLN A 4 -12.94 -9.35 -13.85
N LYS A 5 -11.77 -8.78 -13.61
CA LYS A 5 -10.89 -9.11 -12.48
C LYS A 5 -10.75 -7.92 -11.53
N TYR A 6 -10.37 -8.20 -10.28
CA TYR A 6 -9.93 -7.16 -9.35
C TYR A 6 -8.67 -6.49 -9.89
N ARG A 7 -8.60 -5.15 -9.80
CA ARG A 7 -7.47 -4.39 -10.36
C ARG A 7 -7.00 -3.35 -9.38
N LEU A 8 -5.69 -3.24 -9.21
CA LEU A 8 -5.10 -2.13 -8.51
C LEU A 8 -5.31 -0.86 -9.33
N ALA A 9 -5.78 0.20 -8.69
CA ALA A 9 -5.99 1.50 -9.29
C ALA A 9 -5.34 2.59 -8.45
N PHE A 10 -4.64 3.52 -9.11
CA PHE A 10 -4.17 4.75 -8.47
C PHE A 10 -4.52 5.97 -9.32
N ARG A 11 -4.80 7.08 -8.65
CA ARG A 11 -5.22 8.33 -9.29
C ARG A 11 -4.05 9.03 -10.00
N GLU A 12 -4.28 9.52 -11.21
CA GLU A 12 -3.33 10.37 -11.96
C GLU A 12 -3.21 11.77 -11.33
N ILE A 13 -4.33 12.34 -10.87
CA ILE A 13 -4.35 13.68 -10.27
C ILE A 13 -3.86 13.57 -8.83
N ALA A 14 -2.66 14.09 -8.59
CA ALA A 14 -1.95 13.99 -7.32
C ALA A 14 -1.06 15.22 -7.17
N ARG A 15 -1.30 16.04 -6.14
CA ARG A 15 -0.44 17.20 -5.86
C ARG A 15 0.52 16.88 -4.72
N ASN A 16 1.73 17.42 -4.81
CA ASN A 16 2.72 17.30 -3.74
C ASN A 16 2.40 18.12 -2.47
N THR A 17 1.35 18.93 -2.50
CA THR A 17 0.83 19.68 -1.35
C THR A 17 -0.41 19.04 -0.72
N ASP A 18 -0.96 17.97 -1.30
CA ASP A 18 -2.11 17.26 -0.73
C ASP A 18 -1.72 16.55 0.58
N ILE A 19 -2.73 16.19 1.39
CA ILE A 19 -2.53 15.35 2.58
C ILE A 19 -1.78 14.06 2.25
N ARG A 20 -2.07 13.45 1.09
CA ARG A 20 -1.41 12.28 0.51
C ARG A 20 -1.27 12.47 -0.99
N THR A 21 -0.08 12.26 -1.52
CA THR A 21 0.19 12.36 -2.96
C THR A 21 -0.36 11.13 -3.67
N VAL A 22 0.01 9.94 -3.17
CA VAL A 22 -0.35 8.66 -3.77
C VAL A 22 -1.54 8.08 -3.01
N ILE A 23 -2.62 7.80 -3.75
CA ILE A 23 -3.81 7.14 -3.22
C ILE A 23 -4.13 5.99 -4.15
N THR A 24 -4.12 4.79 -3.59
CA THR A 24 -4.30 3.54 -4.33
C THR A 24 -5.40 2.70 -3.67
N THR A 25 -6.17 1.96 -4.48
CA THR A 25 -7.13 0.96 -4.00
C THR A 25 -7.19 -0.22 -4.96
N LEU A 26 -7.86 -1.30 -4.57
CA LEU A 26 -8.35 -2.28 -5.53
C LEU A 26 -9.76 -1.89 -5.96
N LEU A 27 -10.03 -2.01 -7.26
CA LEU A 27 -11.36 -1.94 -7.83
C LEU A 27 -11.97 -3.35 -7.84
N PRO A 28 -13.27 -3.49 -7.55
CA PRO A 28 -13.96 -4.76 -7.68
C PRO A 28 -13.97 -5.24 -9.14
N SER A 29 -14.31 -6.50 -9.36
CA SER A 29 -14.57 -7.01 -10.70
C SER A 29 -15.82 -6.35 -11.29
N ASN A 30 -15.94 -6.37 -12.63
CA ASN A 30 -17.11 -5.91 -13.37
C ASN A 30 -17.42 -4.40 -13.29
N VAL A 31 -16.44 -3.57 -12.93
CA VAL A 31 -16.57 -2.10 -12.94
C VAL A 31 -15.71 -1.44 -14.02
N PHE A 32 -16.21 -0.36 -14.60
CA PHE A 32 -15.40 0.48 -15.50
C PHE A 32 -14.74 1.60 -14.70
N ALA A 33 -13.54 2.00 -15.14
CA ALA A 33 -12.80 3.13 -14.58
C ALA A 33 -12.59 4.17 -15.68
N ASN A 34 -12.50 5.43 -15.28
CA ASN A 34 -12.19 6.51 -16.21
C ASN A 34 -10.70 6.52 -16.58
N HIS A 35 -10.34 7.38 -17.54
CA HIS A 35 -8.97 7.53 -18.02
C HIS A 35 -8.01 8.23 -17.04
N LYS A 36 -8.49 8.66 -15.85
CA LYS A 36 -7.70 9.31 -14.80
C LYS A 36 -7.26 8.36 -13.69
N LEU A 37 -7.57 7.07 -13.84
CA LEU A 37 -7.09 6.00 -12.98
C LEU A 37 -6.13 5.13 -13.80
N PHE A 38 -4.90 5.00 -13.33
CA PHE A 38 -4.00 3.97 -13.84
C PHE A 38 -4.38 2.62 -13.24
N LEU A 39 -4.51 1.60 -14.09
CA LEU A 39 -4.97 0.27 -13.70
C LEU A 39 -3.88 -0.77 -13.92
N SER A 40 -3.73 -1.69 -12.97
CA SER A 40 -2.91 -2.88 -13.15
C SER A 40 -3.49 -3.78 -14.24
N ASN A 41 -2.64 -4.33 -15.11
CA ASN A 41 -3.05 -5.31 -16.10
C ASN A 41 -2.63 -6.73 -15.69
N LEU A 42 -3.57 -7.55 -15.21
CA LEU A 42 -3.30 -8.92 -14.79
C LEU A 42 -3.03 -9.90 -15.95
N ASP A 43 -3.46 -9.58 -17.17
CA ASP A 43 -3.33 -10.49 -18.30
C ASP A 43 -1.91 -10.53 -18.88
N ASN A 44 -1.13 -9.46 -18.65
CA ASN A 44 0.24 -9.33 -19.17
C ASN A 44 1.32 -9.86 -18.21
N PHE A 45 0.96 -10.21 -16.97
CA PHE A 45 1.93 -10.56 -15.93
C PHE A 45 1.50 -11.82 -15.17
N SER A 46 2.12 -12.96 -15.50
CA SER A 46 1.91 -14.25 -14.80
C SER A 46 2.25 -14.23 -13.31
N ILE A 47 3.02 -13.22 -12.87
CA ILE A 47 3.44 -12.99 -11.48
C ILE A 47 2.40 -12.27 -10.61
N LEU A 48 1.42 -11.58 -11.20
CA LEU A 48 0.43 -10.82 -10.45
C LEU A 48 -0.71 -11.74 -9.98
N ASN A 49 -0.68 -12.13 -8.71
CA ASN A 49 -1.83 -12.70 -8.00
C ASN A 49 -2.48 -11.66 -7.08
N TYR A 50 -3.67 -11.94 -6.54
CA TYR A 50 -4.38 -10.99 -5.70
C TYR A 50 -3.65 -10.64 -4.39
N GLN A 51 -2.88 -11.58 -3.84
CA GLN A 51 -2.00 -11.29 -2.70
C GLN A 51 -0.96 -10.22 -3.06
N VAL A 52 -0.31 -10.31 -4.22
CA VAL A 52 0.65 -9.30 -4.69
C VAL A 52 -0.04 -7.96 -4.93
N LEU A 53 -1.27 -7.94 -5.46
CA LEU A 53 -2.03 -6.69 -5.61
C LEU A 53 -2.30 -6.01 -4.26
N LEU A 54 -2.71 -6.77 -3.24
CA LEU A 54 -2.95 -6.25 -1.89
C LEU A 54 -1.65 -5.78 -1.23
N TYR A 55 -0.56 -6.52 -1.40
CA TYR A 55 0.77 -6.11 -0.93
C TYR A 55 1.18 -4.76 -1.55
N ILE A 56 1.10 -4.65 -2.89
CA ILE A 56 1.43 -3.41 -3.60
C ILE A 56 0.48 -2.29 -3.13
N CYS A 57 -0.81 -2.56 -2.95
CA CYS A 57 -1.77 -1.57 -2.46
C CYS A 57 -1.39 -1.03 -1.07
N GLY A 58 -0.98 -1.91 -0.14
CA GLY A 58 -0.50 -1.48 1.18
C GLY A 58 0.77 -0.64 1.08
N LEU A 59 1.72 -1.09 0.27
CA LEU A 59 3.02 -0.42 0.08
C LEU A 59 2.88 0.97 -0.57
N LEU A 60 2.08 1.11 -1.63
CA LEU A 60 1.86 2.38 -2.33
C LEU A 60 1.12 3.41 -1.48
N ASN A 61 0.31 2.96 -0.51
CA ASN A 61 -0.36 3.83 0.44
C ASN A 61 0.48 4.09 1.72
N SER A 62 1.76 3.72 1.75
CA SER A 62 2.63 4.03 2.89
C SER A 62 3.16 5.48 2.87
N PHE A 63 3.50 6.03 4.03
CA PHE A 63 4.20 7.32 4.11
C PHE A 63 5.53 7.34 3.37
N VAL A 64 6.26 6.22 3.40
CA VAL A 64 7.58 6.11 2.77
C VAL A 64 7.45 6.22 1.25
N PHE A 65 6.51 5.49 0.64
CA PHE A 65 6.28 5.58 -0.79
C PHE A 65 5.76 6.97 -1.19
N ASP A 66 4.82 7.53 -0.42
CA ASP A 66 4.26 8.86 -0.68
C ASP A 66 5.33 9.94 -0.61
N PHE A 67 6.27 9.86 0.34
CA PHE A 67 7.39 10.77 0.47
C PHE A 67 8.28 10.78 -0.78
N MET A 68 8.68 9.60 -1.27
CA MET A 68 9.49 9.50 -2.49
C MET A 68 8.74 10.00 -3.73
N ALA A 69 7.44 9.75 -3.82
CA ALA A 69 6.60 10.23 -4.91
C ALA A 69 6.41 11.76 -4.85
N ARG A 70 6.19 12.31 -3.65
CA ARG A 70 5.98 13.75 -3.40
C ARG A 70 7.16 14.60 -3.87
N GLN A 71 8.38 14.07 -3.77
CA GLN A 71 9.59 14.75 -4.26
C GLN A 71 9.67 14.84 -5.79
N ARG A 72 8.90 14.04 -6.52
CA ARG A 72 8.96 13.92 -7.99
C ARG A 72 7.69 14.39 -8.70
N VAL A 73 6.62 14.62 -7.95
CA VAL A 73 5.30 15.03 -8.46
C VAL A 73 5.10 16.52 -8.22
N THR A 74 4.41 17.19 -9.15
CA THR A 74 3.91 18.56 -8.96
C THR A 74 2.38 18.54 -8.87
N THR A 75 1.70 18.20 -9.98
CA THR A 75 0.22 18.22 -10.07
C THR A 75 -0.40 16.91 -10.54
N SER A 76 0.39 16.02 -11.14
CA SER A 76 -0.03 14.69 -11.54
C SER A 76 1.10 13.68 -11.38
N ILE A 77 0.72 12.43 -11.09
CA ILE A 77 1.63 11.30 -11.09
C ILE A 77 1.50 10.57 -12.43
N SER A 78 2.63 10.37 -13.11
CA SER A 78 2.70 9.63 -14.39
C SER A 78 3.37 8.28 -14.20
N MET A 79 3.15 7.35 -15.12
CA MET A 79 3.85 6.05 -15.11
C MET A 79 5.37 6.21 -15.17
N PHE A 80 5.88 7.26 -15.81
CA PHE A 80 7.32 7.55 -15.85
C PHE A 80 7.90 7.77 -14.45
N ILE A 81 7.17 8.46 -13.57
CA ILE A 81 7.57 8.65 -12.17
C ILE A 81 7.47 7.33 -11.42
N VAL A 82 6.34 6.61 -11.56
CA VAL A 82 6.10 5.35 -10.85
C VAL A 82 7.17 4.31 -11.16
N TYR A 83 7.61 4.20 -12.42
CA TYR A 83 8.66 3.25 -12.82
C TYR A 83 10.05 3.57 -12.27
N GLN A 84 10.28 4.79 -11.78
CA GLN A 84 11.55 5.17 -11.16
C GLN A 84 11.56 5.01 -9.63
N LEU A 85 10.39 4.73 -9.03
CA LEU A 85 10.30 4.58 -7.59
C LEU A 85 10.71 3.16 -7.17
N PRO A 86 11.61 3.02 -6.18
CA PRO A 86 12.02 1.71 -5.72
C PRO A 86 10.84 1.02 -5.01
N VAL A 87 10.62 -0.25 -5.32
CA VAL A 87 9.61 -1.09 -4.67
C VAL A 87 10.32 -2.31 -4.07
N PRO A 88 10.34 -2.46 -2.73
CA PRO A 88 10.85 -3.64 -2.05
C PRO A 88 10.28 -4.94 -2.63
N ARG A 89 11.17 -5.81 -3.09
CA ARG A 89 10.83 -7.14 -3.60
C ARG A 89 10.70 -8.10 -2.43
N LEU A 90 9.47 -8.44 -2.07
CA LEU A 90 9.21 -9.57 -1.17
C LEU A 90 8.80 -10.80 -1.97
N THR A 91 9.28 -11.95 -1.52
CA THR A 91 8.81 -13.25 -2.03
C THR A 91 7.67 -13.75 -1.16
N LYS A 92 6.76 -14.56 -1.74
CA LYS A 92 5.56 -15.09 -1.07
C LYS A 92 5.87 -15.90 0.21
N ASN A 93 7.10 -16.37 0.36
CA ASN A 93 7.55 -17.14 1.53
C ASN A 93 7.97 -16.25 2.70
N ASP A 94 8.01 -14.92 2.52
CA ASP A 94 8.34 -14.02 3.60
C ASP A 94 7.11 -13.83 4.52
N ARG A 95 7.30 -14.05 5.82
CA ARG A 95 6.25 -13.83 6.84
C ARG A 95 5.66 -12.43 6.73
N ASN A 96 6.54 -11.48 6.47
CA ASN A 96 6.28 -10.07 6.30
C ASN A 96 5.30 -9.76 5.15
N PHE A 97 5.40 -10.50 4.06
CA PHE A 97 4.51 -10.37 2.91
C PHE A 97 3.07 -10.70 3.32
N ASN A 98 2.87 -11.83 3.99
CA ASN A 98 1.54 -12.26 4.42
C ASN A 98 0.94 -11.31 5.45
N ASP A 99 1.73 -10.81 6.41
CA ASP A 99 1.26 -9.88 7.43
C ASP A 99 0.77 -8.54 6.84
N ILE A 100 1.40 -8.05 5.77
CA ILE A 100 0.96 -6.86 5.02
C ILE A 100 -0.31 -7.19 4.21
N VAL A 101 -0.31 -8.31 3.50
CA VAL A 101 -1.46 -8.73 2.68
C VAL A 101 -2.72 -8.87 3.52
N GLN A 102 -2.63 -9.50 4.70
CA GLN A 102 -3.79 -9.68 5.59
C GLN A 102 -4.34 -8.34 6.10
N ARG A 103 -3.47 -7.39 6.45
CA ARG A 103 -3.89 -6.04 6.89
C ARG A 103 -4.51 -5.24 5.76
N ALA A 104 -3.90 -5.28 4.57
CA ALA A 104 -4.46 -4.64 3.38
C ALA A 104 -5.81 -5.27 2.99
N ALA A 105 -5.94 -6.59 3.07
CA ALA A 105 -7.19 -7.31 2.80
C ALA A 105 -8.31 -6.84 3.74
N LYS A 106 -8.04 -6.73 5.05
CA LYS A 106 -9.00 -6.21 6.04
C LYS A 106 -9.46 -4.78 5.75
N LEU A 107 -8.59 -3.94 5.18
CA LEU A 107 -8.93 -2.55 4.86
C LEU A 107 -9.74 -2.41 3.56
N ILE A 108 -9.53 -3.32 2.60
CA ILE A 108 -10.12 -3.29 1.25
C ILE A 108 -11.41 -4.11 1.17
N CYS A 109 -11.42 -5.33 1.72
CA CYS A 109 -12.52 -6.28 1.57
C CYS A 109 -13.61 -5.98 2.60
N THR A 110 -14.32 -4.86 2.45
CA THR A 110 -15.37 -4.42 3.39
C THR A 110 -16.78 -4.51 2.81
N THR A 111 -16.92 -4.90 1.54
CA THR A 111 -18.21 -5.02 0.85
C THR A 111 -18.33 -6.34 0.10
N PRO A 112 -19.55 -6.84 -0.19
CA PRO A 112 -19.75 -8.16 -0.81
C PRO A 112 -19.06 -8.33 -2.17
N GLU A 113 -18.82 -7.25 -2.90
CA GLU A 113 -18.10 -7.25 -4.17
C GLU A 113 -16.64 -7.70 -4.04
N PHE A 114 -16.11 -7.81 -2.81
CA PHE A 114 -14.77 -8.30 -2.51
C PHE A 114 -14.77 -9.68 -1.83
N ASP A 115 -15.90 -10.39 -1.75
CA ASP A 115 -15.95 -11.71 -1.09
C ASP A 115 -15.04 -12.75 -1.74
N GLU A 116 -15.01 -12.81 -3.07
CA GLU A 116 -14.13 -13.72 -3.82
C GLU A 116 -12.65 -13.40 -3.54
N LEU A 117 -12.30 -12.12 -3.52
CA LEU A 117 -10.95 -11.66 -3.16
C LEU A 117 -10.60 -12.06 -1.72
N ALA A 118 -11.51 -11.84 -0.77
CA ALA A 118 -11.33 -12.17 0.64
C ALA A 118 -11.13 -13.69 0.85
N GLN A 119 -11.86 -14.53 0.12
CA GLN A 119 -11.69 -15.98 0.15
C GLN A 119 -10.33 -16.39 -0.39
N GLU A 120 -9.93 -15.86 -1.56
CA GLU A 120 -8.66 -16.22 -2.20
C GLU A 120 -7.44 -15.89 -1.32
N VAL A 121 -7.50 -14.80 -0.57
CA VAL A 121 -6.40 -14.40 0.33
C VAL A 121 -6.53 -14.93 1.75
N GLY A 122 -7.51 -15.79 2.03
CA GLY A 122 -7.69 -16.44 3.32
C GLY A 122 -8.31 -15.57 4.42
N LEU A 123 -8.89 -14.42 4.07
CA LEU A 123 -9.65 -13.57 5.00
C LEU A 123 -11.06 -14.14 5.27
N GLY A 124 -11.64 -14.82 4.29
CA GLY A 124 -12.94 -15.50 4.39
C GLY A 124 -14.07 -14.75 3.69
N SER A 125 -14.45 -13.57 4.15
CA SER A 125 -15.46 -12.72 3.48
C SER A 125 -15.32 -11.26 3.91
N HIS A 126 -16.16 -10.40 3.35
CA HIS A 126 -16.24 -8.98 3.70
C HIS A 126 -16.63 -8.72 5.16
N GLN A 127 -17.22 -9.69 5.85
CA GLN A 127 -17.60 -9.56 7.27
C GLN A 127 -16.37 -9.46 8.20
N GLN A 128 -15.22 -9.91 7.72
CA GLN A 128 -13.93 -9.86 8.39
C GLN A 128 -13.14 -8.60 7.97
N GLY A 129 -13.68 -7.83 7.02
CA GLY A 129 -13.26 -6.47 6.72
C GLY A 129 -13.51 -5.55 7.90
N VAL A 130 -12.64 -4.55 8.06
CA VAL A 130 -12.70 -3.60 9.18
C VAL A 130 -13.30 -2.28 8.70
N THR A 131 -14.47 -1.95 9.23
CA THR A 131 -15.22 -0.72 8.91
C THR A 131 -15.11 0.36 9.99
N ASP A 132 -14.83 -0.02 11.24
CA ASP A 132 -14.59 0.93 12.34
C ASP A 132 -13.34 1.79 12.09
N GLU A 133 -13.47 3.12 12.16
CA GLU A 133 -12.41 4.03 11.74
C GLU A 133 -11.19 3.98 12.66
N ALA A 134 -11.37 3.73 13.97
CA ALA A 134 -10.24 3.61 14.90
C ALA A 134 -9.43 2.33 14.62
N ALA A 135 -10.10 1.20 14.38
CA ALA A 135 -9.47 -0.05 13.98
C ALA A 135 -8.80 0.05 12.61
N ARG A 136 -9.42 0.77 11.65
CA ARG A 136 -8.81 1.07 10.34
C ARG A 136 -7.57 1.93 10.46
N ALA A 137 -7.61 2.98 11.29
CA ALA A 137 -6.46 3.84 11.55
C ALA A 137 -5.29 3.05 12.15
N LYS A 138 -5.57 2.13 13.07
CA LYS A 138 -4.56 1.21 13.63
C LYS A 138 -3.94 0.32 12.55
N LEU A 139 -4.74 -0.31 11.69
CA LEU A 139 -4.23 -1.15 10.61
C LEU A 139 -3.37 -0.36 9.61
N ARG A 140 -3.75 0.87 9.27
CA ARG A 140 -2.94 1.76 8.42
C ARG A 140 -1.60 2.10 9.08
N ALA A 141 -1.60 2.46 10.36
CA ALA A 141 -0.37 2.72 11.12
C ALA A 141 0.53 1.49 11.19
N GLU A 142 -0.04 0.29 11.39
CA GLU A 142 0.71 -0.97 11.35
C GLU A 142 1.37 -1.20 9.99
N LEU A 143 0.64 -0.98 8.89
CA LEU A 143 1.18 -1.06 7.54
C LEU A 143 2.30 -0.05 7.32
N ASP A 144 2.16 1.19 7.75
CA ASP A 144 3.19 2.23 7.61
C ASP A 144 4.50 1.83 8.33
N GLY A 145 4.39 1.32 9.57
CA GLY A 145 5.56 0.86 10.33
C GLY A 145 6.25 -0.35 9.71
N MET A 146 5.47 -1.35 9.27
CA MET A 146 6.01 -2.52 8.55
C MET A 146 6.68 -2.12 7.24
N VAL A 147 6.06 -1.22 6.47
CA VAL A 147 6.63 -0.79 5.19
C VAL A 147 7.91 0.02 5.41
N ALA A 148 8.00 0.86 6.44
CA ALA A 148 9.26 1.54 6.77
C ALA A 148 10.41 0.55 7.06
N HIS A 149 10.12 -0.52 7.79
CA HIS A 149 11.04 -1.64 7.98
C HIS A 149 11.34 -2.42 6.72
N LEU A 150 10.54 -2.35 5.65
CA LEU A 150 10.84 -2.94 4.34
C LEU A 150 11.67 -2.04 3.43
N TYR A 151 11.75 -0.74 3.72
CA TYR A 151 12.61 0.20 3.01
C TYR A 151 13.99 0.37 3.66
N GLY A 152 14.19 -0.24 4.83
CA GLY A 152 15.48 -0.28 5.52
C GLY A 152 15.74 0.97 6.32
N LEU A 153 14.67 1.71 6.63
CA LEU A 153 14.76 2.96 7.35
C LEU A 153 15.05 2.70 8.82
N THR A 154 15.95 3.51 9.37
CA THR A 154 16.09 3.71 10.80
C THR A 154 14.91 4.48 11.36
N GLU A 155 14.75 4.46 12.70
CA GLU A 155 13.69 5.22 13.37
C GLU A 155 13.80 6.72 13.08
N ASP A 156 15.01 7.28 13.09
CA ASP A 156 15.25 8.70 12.85
C ASP A 156 14.88 9.10 11.41
N GLU A 157 15.22 8.27 10.42
CA GLU A 157 14.84 8.50 9.02
C GLU A 157 13.32 8.43 8.84
N PHE A 158 12.67 7.44 9.45
CA PHE A 158 11.22 7.34 9.36
C PHE A 158 10.51 8.51 10.08
N SER A 159 11.01 8.90 11.24
CA SER A 159 10.53 10.09 11.98
C SER A 159 10.65 11.35 11.11
N TYR A 160 11.80 11.56 10.46
CA TYR A 160 11.99 12.66 9.53
C TYR A 160 10.98 12.63 8.38
N ILE A 161 10.77 11.47 7.74
CA ILE A 161 9.77 11.31 6.67
C ILE A 161 8.39 11.77 7.15
N LEU A 162 7.96 11.36 8.35
CA LEU A 162 6.65 11.75 8.90
C LEU A 162 6.52 13.28 9.08
N THR A 163 7.61 13.99 9.39
CA THR A 163 7.58 15.47 9.51
C THR A 163 7.28 16.16 8.18
N THR A 164 7.52 15.51 7.04
CA THR A 164 7.27 16.09 5.70
C THR A 164 5.79 16.10 5.31
N PHE A 165 4.92 15.57 6.17
CA PHE A 165 3.46 15.58 6.02
C PHE A 165 2.84 16.56 7.04
N PRO A 166 2.85 17.88 6.76
CA PRO A 166 2.38 18.89 7.73
C PRO A 166 0.86 18.86 7.93
N ILE A 167 0.09 18.45 6.91
CA ILE A 167 -1.38 18.40 6.94
C ILE A 167 -1.89 17.17 7.70
N VAL A 168 -1.10 16.09 7.73
CA VAL A 168 -1.49 14.86 8.42
C VAL A 168 -1.47 15.07 9.92
N ASN A 169 -2.56 14.68 10.59
CA ASN A 169 -2.72 14.80 12.04
C ASN A 169 -1.55 14.15 12.80
N ALA A 170 -1.07 14.81 13.85
CA ALA A 170 0.03 14.32 14.68
C ALA A 170 -0.22 12.90 15.23
N THR A 171 -1.44 12.60 15.69
CA THR A 171 -1.80 11.28 16.23
C THR A 171 -1.63 10.16 15.19
N VAL A 172 -1.87 10.44 13.90
CA VAL A 172 -1.66 9.45 12.82
C VAL A 172 -0.17 9.18 12.63
N LYS A 173 0.65 10.23 12.66
CA LYS A 173 2.11 10.11 12.52
C LYS A 173 2.72 9.40 13.73
N GLU A 174 2.29 9.75 14.94
CA GLU A 174 2.70 9.10 16.18
C GLU A 174 2.29 7.62 16.20
N ALA A 175 1.08 7.29 15.73
CA ALA A 175 0.64 5.90 15.62
C ALA A 175 1.51 5.10 14.65
N ALA A 176 1.87 5.68 13.49
CA ALA A 176 2.76 5.04 12.53
C ALA A 176 4.17 4.81 13.11
N LEU A 177 4.74 5.81 13.81
CA LEU A 177 6.03 5.67 14.48
C LEU A 177 6.00 4.65 15.63
N SER A 178 4.91 4.64 16.40
CA SER A 178 4.69 3.65 17.46
C SER A 178 4.58 2.24 16.87
N ALA A 179 3.86 2.07 15.77
CA ALA A 179 3.79 0.80 15.05
C ALA A 179 5.16 0.34 14.55
N TYR A 180 5.97 1.25 13.97
CA TYR A 180 7.35 0.95 13.57
C TYR A 180 8.17 0.36 14.74
N ARG A 181 8.09 0.97 15.94
CA ARG A 181 8.79 0.48 17.13
C ARG A 181 8.29 -0.88 17.62
N ASN A 182 7.01 -1.19 17.40
CA ASN A 182 6.40 -2.45 17.85
C ASN A 182 6.71 -3.63 16.93
N PHE A 183 7.04 -3.38 15.66
CA PHE A 183 7.45 -4.43 14.72
C PHE A 183 8.97 -4.62 14.75
N ALA A 184 9.40 -5.88 14.68
CA ALA A 184 10.82 -6.20 14.57
C ALA A 184 11.37 -5.78 13.19
N PRO A 185 12.63 -5.32 13.10
CA PRO A 185 13.27 -5.00 11.83
C PRO A 185 13.24 -6.18 10.86
N MET A 186 12.74 -5.94 9.66
CA MET A 186 12.47 -6.99 8.66
C MET A 186 13.73 -7.39 7.86
N PHE A 187 14.87 -6.73 8.12
CA PHE A 187 16.14 -6.88 7.40
C PHE A 187 17.18 -7.80 8.05
N ALA A 188 16.81 -8.64 9.03
CA ALA A 188 17.78 -9.58 9.57
C ALA A 188 18.30 -10.62 8.53
N ASN A 189 17.75 -10.69 7.30
CA ASN A 189 18.16 -11.68 6.29
C ASN A 189 17.93 -11.34 4.79
N SER A 190 17.64 -10.10 4.40
CA SER A 190 17.46 -9.75 2.97
C SER A 190 18.53 -8.77 2.50
N GLU A 191 19.57 -9.31 1.86
CA GLU A 191 20.52 -8.53 1.07
C GLU A 191 19.75 -7.69 0.05
N LEU A 192 19.79 -6.36 0.23
CA LEU A 192 19.39 -5.40 -0.79
C LEU A 192 20.38 -5.51 -1.95
N VAL A 193 20.14 -6.45 -2.86
CA VAL A 193 20.92 -6.57 -4.09
C VAL A 193 20.53 -5.41 -5.00
N SER A 194 21.24 -4.30 -4.86
CA SER A 194 21.26 -3.21 -5.84
C SER A 194 21.95 -3.69 -7.11
N ARG A 195 21.23 -3.75 -8.23
CA ARG A 195 21.76 -3.52 -9.58
C ARG A 195 20.68 -2.90 -10.45
#